data_AF-A0A171DQQ9-F1
#
_entry.id   AF-A0A171DQQ9-F1
#
_cell.length_a   1.000
_cell.length_b   1.000
_cell.length_c   1.000
_cell.angle_alpha   90.00
_cell.angle_beta   90.00
_cell.angle_gamma   90.00
#
_symmetry.space_group_name_H-M   'P 1'
#
loop_
_entity.id
_entity.type
_entity.pdbx_description
1 polymer ?
#
loop_
_entity_poly.entity_id
_entity_poly.type
_entity_poly.pdbx_seq_one_letter_code
_entity_poly.pdbx_strand_id
1 'polypeptide(L)'
;MERVEEIRVWVAAGRVPAGGHTLSVSFSAGVAAVSGGMEAGELLHAADEALYAAKRAGRNRVMLAGAAEVPGAAEAGTAAAGVPGGVGVGRAVETGAAAAGTAAA
;
A
#
# COMPACT_ATOMS: atom_id res chain seq x y z
N MET A 1 -12.74 6.23 -2.95
CA MET A 1 -11.59 6.32 -2.01
C MET A 1 -11.94 5.81 -0.62
N GLU A 2 -13.07 6.23 -0.03
CA GLU A 2 -13.53 5.83 1.32
C GLU A 2 -13.36 4.34 1.63
N ARG A 3 -13.87 3.45 0.77
CA ARG A 3 -13.81 2.01 1.04
C ARG A 3 -12.38 1.45 1.16
N VAL A 4 -11.44 1.94 0.35
CA VAL A 4 -10.04 1.50 0.40
C VAL A 4 -9.37 2.01 1.68
N GLU A 5 -9.73 3.20 2.14
CA GLU A 5 -9.23 3.78 3.37
C GLU A 5 -9.74 3.03 4.61
N GLU A 6 -11.00 2.63 4.63
CA GLU A 6 -11.55 1.76 5.68
C GLU A 6 -10.77 0.43 5.78
N ILE A 7 -10.51 -0.20 4.62
CA ILE A 7 -9.73 -1.44 4.57
C ILE A 7 -8.30 -1.19 5.08
N ARG A 8 -7.69 -0.05 4.74
CA ARG A 8 -6.34 0.34 5.23
C ARG A 8 -6.29 0.39 6.74
N VAL A 9 -7.25 1.10 7.36
CA VAL A 9 -7.35 1.22 8.80
C VAL A 9 -7.59 -0.14 9.46
N TRP A 10 -8.51 -0.93 8.90
CA TRP A 10 -8.82 -2.27 9.43
C TRP A 10 -7.63 -3.22 9.39
N VAL A 11 -6.89 -3.28 8.27
CA VAL A 11 -5.68 -4.11 8.15
C VAL A 11 -4.59 -3.64 9.11
N ALA A 12 -4.36 -2.32 9.20
CA ALA A 12 -3.33 -1.76 10.08
C ALA A 12 -3.63 -1.98 11.57
N ALA A 13 -4.91 -2.05 11.95
CA ALA A 13 -5.33 -2.38 13.30
C ALA A 13 -5.21 -3.90 13.61
N GLY A 14 -5.25 -4.74 12.57
CA GLY A 14 -5.18 -6.18 12.67
C GLY A 14 -3.87 -6.71 13.26
N ARG A 15 -3.95 -7.95 13.73
CA ARG A 15 -2.81 -8.73 14.21
C ARG A 15 -2.84 -10.08 13.52
N VAL A 16 -1.78 -10.43 12.80
CA VAL A 16 -1.72 -11.64 11.99
C VAL A 16 -0.85 -12.69 12.70
N PRO A 17 -1.41 -13.82 13.14
CA PRO A 17 -0.62 -14.93 13.68
C PRO A 17 0.27 -15.54 12.59
N ALA A 18 1.56 -15.72 12.88
CA ALA A 18 2.53 -16.32 11.95
C ALA A 18 3.59 -17.12 12.73
N GLY A 19 3.46 -18.44 12.74
CA GLY A 19 4.48 -19.34 13.30
C GLY A 19 4.80 -19.11 14.79
N GLY A 20 3.79 -18.83 15.62
CA GLY A 20 3.98 -18.51 17.03
C GLY A 20 4.29 -17.03 17.32
N HIS A 21 4.44 -16.21 16.28
CA HIS A 21 4.56 -14.76 16.38
C HIS A 21 3.25 -14.07 16.01
N THR A 22 3.12 -12.81 16.41
CA THR A 22 2.03 -11.93 15.96
C THR A 22 2.63 -10.76 15.20
N LEU A 23 2.24 -10.60 13.94
CA LEU A 23 2.72 -9.54 13.06
C LEU A 23 1.71 -8.40 12.99
N SER A 24 2.22 -7.17 13.00
CA SER A 24 1.46 -5.98 12.62
C SER A 24 1.84 -5.64 11.19
N VAL A 25 0.85 -5.63 10.29
CA VAL A 25 1.04 -5.36 8.86
C VAL A 25 0.18 -4.18 8.43
N SER A 26 0.63 -3.46 7.42
CA SER A 26 -0.15 -2.44 6.73
C SER A 26 0.04 -2.57 5.23
N PHE A 27 -0.83 -1.94 4.46
CA PHE A 27 -0.66 -1.82 3.02
C PHE A 27 -0.73 -0.38 2.58
N SER A 28 -0.24 -0.12 1.38
CA SER A 28 -0.45 1.14 0.65
C SER A 28 -1.22 0.81 -0.62
N ALA A 29 -2.03 1.74 -1.10
CA ALA A 29 -2.83 1.55 -2.30
C ALA A 29 -2.75 2.78 -3.20
N GLY A 30 -2.77 2.55 -4.51
CA GLY A 30 -3.04 3.57 -5.51
C GLY A 30 -4.41 3.34 -6.10
N VAL A 31 -5.17 4.41 -6.31
CA VAL A 31 -6.52 4.36 -6.88
C VAL A 31 -6.55 5.26 -8.10
N ALA A 32 -7.01 4.74 -9.24
CA ALA A 32 -7.27 5.54 -10.44
C ALA A 32 -8.76 5.55 -10.75
N ALA A 33 -9.25 6.67 -11.29
CA ALA A 33 -10.62 6.80 -11.77
C ALA A 33 -10.64 6.61 -13.29
N VAL A 34 -11.60 5.83 -13.79
CA VAL A 34 -11.81 5.68 -15.23
C VAL A 34 -12.31 7.00 -15.80
N SER A 35 -11.58 7.56 -16.76
CA SER A 35 -12.04 8.64 -17.62
C SER A 35 -12.45 8.10 -19.00
N GLY A 36 -13.35 8.81 -19.69
CA GLY A 36 -13.78 8.41 -21.03
C GLY A 36 -12.59 8.27 -21.99
N GLY A 37 -12.52 7.14 -22.70
CA GLY A 37 -11.45 6.83 -23.64
C GLY A 37 -10.17 6.24 -23.03
N MET A 38 -10.13 6.01 -21.72
CA MET A 38 -8.99 5.36 -21.07
C MET A 38 -9.02 3.84 -21.29
N GLU A 39 -7.91 3.31 -21.79
CA GLU A 39 -7.70 1.87 -21.93
C GLU A 39 -7.39 1.23 -20.56
N ALA A 40 -7.70 -0.06 -20.42
CA ALA A 40 -7.48 -0.78 -19.15
C ALA A 40 -6.02 -0.74 -18.68
N GLY A 41 -5.07 -0.78 -19.61
CA GLY A 41 -3.63 -0.68 -19.31
C GLY A 41 -3.25 0.68 -18.74
N GLU A 42 -3.81 1.77 -19.27
CA GLU A 42 -3.56 3.13 -18.80
C GLU A 42 -4.13 3.35 -17.39
N LEU A 43 -5.32 2.82 -17.13
CA LEU A 43 -5.94 2.86 -15.80
C LEU A 43 -5.10 2.12 -14.75
N LEU A 44 -4.62 0.91 -15.09
CA LEU A 44 -3.77 0.12 -14.20
C LEU A 44 -2.44 0.82 -13.96
N HIS A 45 -1.82 1.37 -15.00
CA HIS A 45 -0.58 2.11 -14.88
C HIS A 45 -0.72 3.31 -13.95
N ALA A 46 -1.77 4.11 -14.12
CA ALA A 46 -2.06 5.26 -13.26
C ALA A 46 -2.28 4.85 -11.79
N ALA A 47 -2.97 3.73 -11.54
CA ALA A 47 -3.13 3.19 -10.19
C ALA A 47 -1.80 2.73 -9.59
N ASP A 48 -0.93 2.09 -10.37
CA ASP A 48 0.40 1.64 -9.93
C ASP A 48 1.34 2.82 -9.62
N GLU A 49 1.32 3.87 -10.43
CA GLU A 49 2.09 5.09 -10.15
C GLU A 49 1.66 5.72 -8.82
N ALA A 50 0.35 5.83 -8.58
CA ALA A 50 -0.18 6.31 -7.31
C ALA A 50 0.23 5.40 -6.13
N LEU A 51 0.25 4.08 -6.33
CA LEU A 51 0.73 3.12 -5.32
C LEU A 51 2.22 3.32 -5.02
N TYR A 52 3.04 3.52 -6.04
CA TYR A 52 4.46 3.78 -5.86
C TYR A 52 4.70 5.11 -5.16
N ALA A 53 3.95 6.15 -5.49
CA ALA A 53 3.99 7.43 -4.78
C ALA A 53 3.63 7.23 -3.30
N ALA A 54 2.59 6.44 -2.98
CA ALA A 54 2.21 6.13 -1.62
C ALA A 54 3.33 5.42 -0.85
N LYS A 55 4.02 4.47 -1.49
CA LYS A 55 5.18 3.77 -0.91
C LYS A 55 6.35 4.73 -0.65
N ARG A 56 6.66 5.62 -1.61
CA ARG A 56 7.76 6.61 -1.50
C ARG A 56 7.48 7.67 -0.44
N ALA A 57 6.23 8.06 -0.26
CA ALA A 57 5.83 9.08 0.71
C ALA A 57 5.81 8.58 2.18
N GLY A 58 6.15 7.32 2.43
CA GLY A 58 6.23 6.74 3.78
C GLY A 58 5.28 5.58 4.05
N ARG A 59 4.66 5.00 3.02
CA ARG A 59 3.76 3.83 3.10
C ARG A 59 2.51 4.09 3.97
N ASN A 60 1.77 3.02 4.26
CA ASN A 60 0.51 2.98 5.02
C ASN A 60 -0.48 4.10 4.65
N ARG A 61 -0.72 4.30 3.36
CA ARG A 61 -1.63 5.33 2.84
C ARG A 61 -2.21 4.97 1.48
N VAL A 62 -3.30 5.64 1.14
CA VAL A 62 -3.93 5.59 -0.18
C VAL A 62 -3.60 6.88 -0.93
N MET A 63 -3.22 6.77 -2.21
CA MET A 63 -3.07 7.92 -3.10
C MET A 63 -3.97 7.77 -4.32
N LEU A 64 -4.53 8.89 -4.78
CA LEU A 64 -5.32 8.95 -6.02
C LEU A 64 -4.40 9.34 -7.18
N ALA A 65 -4.50 8.64 -8.30
CA ALA A 65 -3.86 9.04 -9.55
C ALA A 65 -4.39 10.40 -9.99
N GLY A 66 -3.50 11.29 -10.44
CA GLY A 66 -3.86 12.66 -10.84
C GLY A 66 -4.08 13.65 -9.69
N ALA A 67 -3.84 13.28 -8.42
CA ALA A 67 -3.86 14.23 -7.30
C ALA A 67 -2.64 15.17 -7.27
N ALA A 68 -1.60 14.88 -8.07
CA ALA A 68 -0.49 15.78 -8.34
C ALA A 68 -0.79 16.57 -9.62
N GLU A 69 -1.41 17.74 -9.41
CA GLU A 69 -1.53 18.92 -10.31
C GLU A 69 -2.09 18.73 -11.73
N VAL A 70 -3.23 19.37 -11.99
CA VAL A 70 -3.67 19.83 -13.32
C VAL A 70 -3.25 21.31 -13.39
N PRO A 71 -2.44 21.76 -14.37
CA PRO A 71 -2.96 21.98 -15.72
C PRO A 71 -1.99 21.67 -16.87
N GLY A 72 -2.53 21.04 -17.92
CA GLY A 72 -1.89 20.98 -19.24
C GLY A 72 -2.15 19.66 -19.95
N ALA A 73 -3.07 19.67 -20.91
CA ALA A 73 -3.23 18.58 -21.86
C ALA A 73 -1.96 18.41 -22.70
N ALA A 74 -1.71 17.16 -23.11
CA ALA A 74 -0.68 16.68 -24.04
C ALA A 74 0.74 16.52 -23.44
N GLU A 75 1.22 15.29 -23.33
CA GLU A 75 1.87 14.59 -24.45
C GLU A 75 2.12 13.12 -24.08
N ALA A 76 1.95 12.26 -25.08
CA ALA A 76 2.27 10.85 -25.06
C ALA A 76 3.80 10.66 -25.00
N GLY A 77 4.28 9.61 -24.32
CA GLY A 77 5.72 9.32 -24.36
C GLY A 77 6.21 8.21 -23.46
N THR A 78 6.13 6.98 -23.97
CA THR A 78 7.00 5.82 -23.74
C THR A 78 8.17 5.99 -22.75
N ALA A 79 8.15 5.22 -21.65
CA ALA A 79 9.36 4.67 -21.03
C ALA A 79 9.04 3.48 -20.12
N ALA A 80 9.08 2.27 -20.68
CA ALA A 80 9.27 1.06 -19.90
C ALA A 80 10.74 1.00 -19.45
N ALA A 81 11.00 1.44 -18.21
CA ALA A 81 12.26 1.19 -17.52
C ALA A 81 12.00 0.16 -16.41
N GLY A 82 12.84 -0.86 -16.38
CA GLY A 82 12.65 -2.09 -15.62
C GLY A 82 12.43 -1.90 -14.13
N VAL A 83 11.93 -2.96 -13.51
CA VAL A 83 11.73 -3.02 -12.06
C VAL A 83 12.95 -3.70 -11.42
N PRO A 84 13.95 -2.97 -10.92
CA PRO A 84 14.81 -3.47 -9.88
C PRO A 84 14.28 -2.97 -8.53
N GLY A 85 14.16 -3.87 -7.56
CA GLY A 85 14.24 -3.43 -6.17
C GLY A 85 13.26 -4.09 -5.20
N GLY A 86 13.70 -5.23 -4.68
CA GLY A 86 13.91 -5.38 -3.24
C GLY A 86 12.68 -5.25 -2.35
N VAL A 87 12.14 -6.39 -1.92
CA VAL A 87 11.28 -6.50 -0.74
C VAL A 87 12.06 -6.01 0.48
N GLY A 88 11.83 -4.76 0.88
CA GLY A 88 12.26 -4.25 2.18
C GLY A 88 11.35 -4.84 3.25
N VAL A 89 11.76 -5.96 3.84
CA VAL A 89 11.14 -6.50 5.06
C VAL A 89 11.30 -5.45 6.15
N GLY A 90 10.20 -4.87 6.62
CA GLY A 90 10.20 -3.94 7.75
C GLY A 90 10.91 -4.59 8.94
N ARG A 91 11.96 -3.93 9.43
CA ARG A 91 12.85 -4.47 10.46
C ARG A 91 12.17 -4.50 11.83
N ALA A 92 12.48 -5.58 12.56
CA ALA A 92 12.41 -5.80 14.01
C ALA A 92 11.06 -5.54 14.70
N VAL A 93 10.25 -6.60 14.85
CA VAL A 93 9.31 -6.67 15.99
C VAL A 93 10.05 -7.39 17.12
N GLU A 94 10.11 -6.70 18.25
CA GLU A 94 10.70 -7.15 19.50
C GLU A 94 10.05 -8.46 19.96
N THR A 95 10.88 -9.44 20.28
CA THR A 95 10.44 -10.67 20.94
C THR A 95 10.00 -10.34 22.35
N GLY A 96 8.71 -10.07 22.53
CA GLY A 96 8.08 -10.18 23.84
C GLY A 96 8.03 -11.65 24.24
N ALA A 97 9.10 -12.13 24.88
CA ALA A 97 9.11 -13.40 25.60
C ALA A 97 8.60 -13.20 27.03
N ALA A 98 7.81 -14.18 27.49
CA ALA A 98 7.39 -14.46 28.88
C ALA A 98 6.37 -13.47 29.51
N ALA A 99 5.29 -13.92 30.16
CA ALA A 99 5.27 -15.02 31.12
C ALA A 99 4.08 -15.97 30.98
N ALA A 100 4.41 -17.25 31.13
CA ALA A 100 3.51 -18.34 31.47
C ALA A 100 3.11 -18.28 32.97
N GLY A 101 2.01 -18.95 33.32
CA GLY A 101 1.74 -19.44 34.67
C GLY A 101 0.55 -18.77 35.37
N THR A 102 -0.63 -19.40 35.35
CA THR A 102 -1.21 -20.28 36.42
C THR A 102 -2.09 -19.55 37.45
N ALA A 103 -3.38 -19.93 37.52
CA ALA A 103 -4.17 -20.25 38.73
C ALA A 103 -5.67 -20.25 38.31
N ALA A 104 -6.38 -21.36 38.26
CA ALA A 104 -6.89 -22.16 39.38
C ALA A 104 -7.84 -21.35 40.29
N ALA A 105 -9.15 -21.50 40.05
CA ALA A 105 -10.18 -21.89 41.03
C ALA A 105 -11.52 -22.07 40.29
#